data_AF-A0A6A6FYB2-F1
#
_entry.id   AF-A0A6A6FYB2-F1
#
_cell.length_a   1.000
_cell.length_b   1.000
_cell.length_c   1.000
_cell.angle_alpha   90.00
_cell.angle_beta   90.00
_cell.angle_gamma   90.00
#
_symmetry.space_group_name_H-M   'P 1'
#
loop_
_entity.id
_entity.type
_entity.pdbx_description
1 polymer ?
#
loop_
_entity_poly.entity_id
_entity_poly.type
_entity_poly.pdbx_seq_one_letter_code
_entity_poly.pdbx_strand_id
1 'polypeptide(L)'
;MATVSTSKAGVFSKRHRRIVFGFHLTLALSMIGTWACRLSQEPKIHLAPITEAEGPSYQYGYKYETQRRFDWNRQYYLCIVNTVLEIPLTTAFLFTIVQFLRSRWQVGALLLAFLVETVYWTVAFAIGLTFHSFTNIFGGGIIMGFCAFWDIYLLVMYWRQKKSAGHQVDPEKDKQEQLSVAESE
;
A
#
# COMPACT_ATOMS: atom_id res chain seq x y z
N MET A 1 -4.90 26.64 -36.13
CA MET A 1 -4.77 26.40 -34.67
C MET A 1 -5.70 25.27 -34.31
N ALA A 2 -5.19 24.04 -34.23
CA ALA A 2 -6.01 22.88 -33.87
C ALA A 2 -6.31 22.92 -32.37
N THR A 3 -7.58 23.06 -32.01
CA THR A 3 -8.05 22.90 -30.63
C THR A 3 -7.84 21.45 -30.23
N VAL A 4 -6.79 21.20 -29.43
CA VAL A 4 -6.57 19.91 -28.75
C VAL A 4 -7.79 19.67 -27.86
N SER A 5 -8.71 18.85 -28.34
CA SER A 5 -9.84 18.34 -27.57
C SER A 5 -9.26 17.60 -26.36
N THR A 6 -9.39 18.20 -25.17
CA THR A 6 -9.07 17.49 -23.95
C THR A 6 -10.02 16.31 -23.84
N SER A 7 -9.52 15.11 -24.14
CA SER A 7 -10.15 13.84 -23.78
C SER A 7 -10.30 13.78 -22.26
N LYS A 8 -11.36 14.42 -21.74
CA LYS A 8 -11.80 14.36 -20.35
C LYS A 8 -12.87 13.27 -20.23
N ALA A 9 -12.58 12.07 -20.70
CA ALA A 9 -13.29 10.88 -20.30
C ALA A 9 -12.39 10.12 -19.34
N GLY A 10 -12.54 10.43 -18.04
CA GLY A 10 -11.85 9.68 -17.00
C GLY A 10 -12.14 8.19 -17.15
N VAL A 11 -11.09 7.36 -17.23
CA VAL A 11 -11.17 5.94 -17.60
C VAL A 11 -12.00 5.07 -16.62
N PHE A 12 -12.32 5.62 -15.45
CA PHE A 12 -13.30 5.06 -14.52
C PHE A 12 -14.64 5.76 -14.64
N SER A 13 -15.72 4.99 -14.80
CA SER A 13 -17.08 5.51 -14.68
C SER A 13 -17.33 6.07 -13.26
N LYS A 14 -18.28 7.00 -13.12
CA LYS A 14 -18.60 7.64 -11.83
C LYS A 14 -18.85 6.62 -10.70
N ARG A 15 -19.47 5.46 -11.02
CA ARG A 15 -19.71 4.37 -10.06
C ARG A 15 -18.40 3.70 -9.63
N HIS A 16 -17.53 3.35 -10.57
CA HIS A 16 -16.23 2.73 -10.27
C HIS A 16 -15.34 3.66 -9.44
N ARG A 17 -15.35 4.98 -9.71
CA ARG A 17 -14.60 5.95 -8.90
C ARG A 17 -15.03 5.97 -7.44
N ARG A 18 -16.33 5.88 -7.16
CA ARG A 18 -16.84 5.80 -5.79
C ARG A 18 -16.41 4.52 -5.09
N ILE A 19 -16.43 3.39 -5.79
CA ILE A 19 -15.98 2.10 -5.26
C ILE A 19 -14.48 2.14 -4.94
N VAL A 20 -13.67 2.58 -5.91
CA VAL A 20 -12.21 2.72 -5.74
C VAL A 20 -11.89 3.67 -4.59
N PHE A 21 -12.56 4.82 -4.51
CA PHE A 21 -12.36 5.79 -3.42
C PHE A 21 -12.76 5.23 -2.06
N GLY A 22 -13.96 4.64 -1.94
CA GLY A 22 -14.43 4.04 -0.70
C GLY A 22 -13.47 2.95 -0.23
N PHE A 23 -12.92 2.18 -1.16
CA PHE A 23 -11.91 1.18 -0.85
C PHE A 23 -10.60 1.80 -0.33
N HIS A 24 -10.07 2.83 -1.01
CA HIS A 24 -8.85 3.51 -0.55
C HIS A 24 -9.04 4.09 0.86
N LEU A 25 -10.24 4.60 1.15
CA LEU A 25 -10.58 5.08 2.48
C LEU A 25 -10.56 3.94 3.50
N THR A 26 -11.18 2.80 3.20
CA THR A 26 -11.13 1.62 4.08
C THR A 26 -9.69 1.16 4.32
N LEU A 27 -8.86 1.11 3.28
CA LEU A 27 -7.45 0.75 3.41
C LEU A 27 -6.69 1.73 4.30
N ALA A 28 -6.86 3.04 4.09
CA ALA A 28 -6.26 4.07 4.93
C ALA A 28 -6.68 3.92 6.40
N LEU A 29 -7.96 3.66 6.66
CA LEU A 29 -8.47 3.42 8.01
C LEU A 29 -7.87 2.14 8.63
N SER A 30 -7.72 1.06 7.86
CA SER A 30 -7.08 -0.17 8.32
C SER A 30 -5.60 0.02 8.63
N MET A 31 -4.88 0.81 7.81
CA MET A 31 -3.48 1.17 8.07
C MET A 31 -3.37 1.99 9.35
N ILE A 32 -4.19 3.04 9.52
CA ILE A 32 -4.23 3.85 10.74
C ILE A 32 -4.57 3.00 11.97
N GLY A 33 -5.56 2.10 11.86
CA GLY A 33 -5.94 1.19 12.93
C GLY A 33 -4.81 0.23 13.33
N THR A 34 -4.10 -0.31 12.34
CA THR A 34 -2.92 -1.16 12.58
C THR A 34 -1.81 -0.36 13.27
N TRP A 35 -1.62 0.89 12.87
CA TRP A 35 -0.67 1.81 13.51
C TRP A 35 -1.02 2.10 14.97
N ALA A 36 -2.29 2.40 15.24
CA ALA A 36 -2.78 2.67 16.59
C ALA A 36 -2.67 1.43 17.50
N CYS A 37 -3.02 0.25 16.99
CA CYS A 37 -2.79 -1.01 17.70
C CYS A 37 -1.31 -1.23 18.01
N ARG A 38 -0.42 -0.97 17.04
CA ARG A 38 1.01 -1.14 17.23
C ARG A 38 1.55 -0.22 18.33
N LEU A 39 1.24 1.07 18.26
CA LEU A 39 1.66 2.08 19.25
C LEU A 39 1.08 1.86 20.65
N SER A 40 -0.06 1.17 20.77
CA SER A 40 -0.69 0.86 22.07
C SER A 40 -0.18 -0.43 22.70
N GLN A 41 0.26 -1.40 21.88
CA GLN A 41 0.70 -2.72 22.35
C GLN A 41 2.21 -2.83 22.52
N GLU A 42 3.02 -2.06 21.79
CA GLU A 42 4.46 -2.19 21.85
C GLU A 42 5.07 -1.57 23.12
N PRO A 43 6.06 -2.24 23.74
CA PRO A 43 6.60 -1.85 25.03
C PRO A 43 7.32 -0.50 24.92
N LYS A 44 6.78 0.51 25.61
CA LYS A 44 7.44 1.81 25.79
C LYS A 44 8.59 1.60 26.78
N ILE A 45 9.83 1.82 26.35
CA ILE A 45 11.02 1.64 27.21
C ILE A 45 10.92 2.59 28.41
N HIS A 46 10.37 2.09 29.50
CA HIS A 46 10.53 2.60 30.86
C HIS A 46 10.65 1.39 31.79
N LEU A 47 11.73 0.63 31.63
CA LEU A 47 12.17 -0.28 32.66
C LEU A 47 13.19 0.48 33.49
N ALA A 48 12.74 1.02 34.62
CA ALA A 48 13.64 1.47 35.68
C ALA A 48 14.59 0.31 36.03
N PRO A 49 15.88 0.57 36.29
CA PRO A 49 16.79 -0.48 36.74
C PRO A 49 16.23 -1.09 38.03
N ILE A 50 16.20 -2.42 38.10
CA ILE A 50 15.92 -3.12 39.35
C ILE A 50 17.14 -2.88 40.24
N THR A 51 17.01 -1.95 41.18
CA THR A 51 17.95 -1.80 42.29
C THR A 51 18.02 -3.12 43.07
N GLU A 52 19.23 -3.65 43.23
CA GLU A 52 19.61 -4.97 43.75
C GLU A 52 19.24 -5.21 45.23
N ALA A 53 17.97 -5.10 45.62
CA ALA A 53 17.58 -5.12 47.03
C ALA A 53 16.98 -6.43 47.57
N GLU A 54 16.64 -7.43 46.75
CA GLU A 54 15.85 -8.58 47.27
C GLU A 54 16.28 -9.96 46.74
N GLY A 55 17.20 -10.61 47.46
CA GLY A 55 17.16 -12.06 47.74
C GLY A 55 17.66 -13.08 46.69
N PRO A 56 18.09 -14.29 47.15
CA PRO A 56 18.73 -15.32 46.32
C PRO A 56 17.79 -16.06 45.34
N SER A 57 16.48 -15.78 45.32
CA SER A 57 15.53 -16.32 44.35
C SER A 57 15.59 -15.65 42.97
N TYR A 58 16.32 -14.53 42.84
CA TYR A 58 16.42 -13.75 41.61
C TYR A 58 17.28 -14.38 40.50
N GLN A 59 18.12 -15.37 40.81
CA GLN A 59 19.05 -15.95 39.82
C GLN A 59 18.32 -16.73 38.70
N TYR A 60 17.18 -17.36 39.00
CA TYR A 60 16.34 -17.97 37.97
C TYR A 60 15.54 -16.93 37.18
N GLY A 61 15.08 -15.86 37.85
CA GLY A 61 14.38 -14.74 37.19
C GLY A 61 15.27 -14.00 36.19
N TYR A 62 16.56 -13.84 36.49
CA TYR A 62 17.49 -13.03 35.68
C TYR A 62 17.64 -13.55 34.23
N LYS A 63 17.65 -14.86 34.01
CA LYS A 63 17.77 -15.44 32.65
C LYS A 63 16.49 -15.25 31.83
N TYR A 64 15.32 -15.42 32.45
CA TYR A 64 14.04 -15.17 31.79
C TYR A 64 13.78 -13.67 31.58
N GLU A 65 14.24 -12.84 32.51
CA GLU A 65 14.10 -11.39 32.44
C GLU A 65 15.05 -10.77 31.40
N THR A 66 16.28 -11.27 31.27
CA THR A 66 17.19 -10.86 30.18
C THR A 66 16.66 -11.26 28.81
N GLN A 67 16.11 -12.46 28.65
CA GLN A 67 15.47 -12.90 27.41
C GLN A 67 14.25 -12.03 27.07
N ARG A 68 13.38 -11.77 28.06
CA ARG A 68 12.17 -10.94 27.87
C ARG A 68 12.50 -9.49 27.55
N ARG A 69 13.53 -8.92 28.18
CA ARG A 69 14.05 -7.58 27.85
C ARG A 69 14.66 -7.53 26.45
N PHE A 70 15.35 -8.58 26.02
CA PHE A 70 15.90 -8.69 24.67
C PHE A 70 14.78 -8.71 23.61
N ASP A 71 13.74 -9.50 23.83
CA ASP A 71 12.59 -9.59 22.92
C ASP A 71 11.78 -8.27 22.89
N TRP A 72 11.59 -7.62 24.03
CA TRP A 72 10.94 -6.30 24.10
C TRP A 72 11.74 -5.19 23.42
N ASN A 73 13.07 -5.18 23.58
CA ASN A 73 13.92 -4.24 22.86
C ASN A 73 13.83 -4.47 21.35
N ARG A 74 13.82 -5.72 20.89
CA ARG A 74 13.61 -6.06 19.47
C ARG A 74 12.26 -5.56 18.96
N GLN A 75 11.18 -5.78 19.71
CA GLN A 75 9.85 -5.27 19.36
C GLN A 75 9.80 -3.74 19.32
N TYR A 76 10.48 -3.06 20.25
CA TYR A 76 10.57 -1.60 20.25
C TYR A 76 11.35 -1.06 19.03
N TYR A 77 12.50 -1.64 18.68
CA TYR A 77 13.19 -1.22 17.46
C TYR A 77 12.37 -1.52 16.21
N LEU A 78 11.64 -2.63 16.20
CA LEU A 78 10.71 -2.96 15.13
C LEU A 78 9.57 -1.94 15.02
N CYS A 79 9.03 -1.45 16.14
CA CYS A 79 8.10 -0.31 16.20
C CYS A 79 8.65 0.85 15.40
N ILE A 80 9.85 1.32 15.80
CA ILE A 80 10.45 2.54 15.28
C ILE A 80 10.69 2.39 13.78
N VAL A 81 11.27 1.27 13.36
CA VAL A 81 11.56 1.01 11.95
C VAL A 81 10.27 1.02 11.13
N ASN A 82 9.23 0.31 11.58
CA ASN A 82 7.94 0.29 10.89
C ASN A 82 7.29 1.68 10.86
N THR A 83 7.31 2.42 11.97
CA THR A 83 6.80 3.80 12.05
C THR A 83 7.52 4.72 11.06
N VAL A 84 8.85 4.64 10.98
CA VAL A 84 9.66 5.46 10.06
C VAL A 84 9.39 5.13 8.60
N LEU A 85 9.16 3.85 8.27
CA LEU A 85 8.85 3.40 6.91
C LEU A 85 7.39 3.69 6.50
N GLU A 86 6.45 3.56 7.42
CA GLU A 86 5.02 3.73 7.14
C GLU A 86 4.61 5.19 7.00
N ILE A 87 5.31 6.15 7.62
CA ILE A 87 5.05 7.58 7.43
C ILE A 87 5.15 8.00 5.96
N PRO A 88 6.28 7.79 5.26
CA PRO A 88 6.40 8.17 3.85
C PRO A 88 5.48 7.34 2.94
N LEU A 89 5.26 6.06 3.23
CA LEU A 89 4.33 5.21 2.47
C LEU A 89 2.89 5.70 2.58
N THR A 90 2.41 5.94 3.81
CA THR A 90 1.08 6.48 4.07
C THR A 90 0.92 7.87 3.45
N THR A 91 1.96 8.71 3.50
CA THR A 91 1.94 10.03 2.86
C THR A 91 1.84 9.91 1.34
N ALA A 92 2.61 9.00 0.73
CA ALA A 92 2.52 8.71 -0.70
C ALA A 92 1.13 8.17 -1.06
N PHE A 93 0.55 7.28 -0.26
CA PHE A 93 -0.78 6.74 -0.46
C PHE A 93 -1.88 7.80 -0.33
N LEU A 94 -1.80 8.71 0.64
CA LEU A 94 -2.72 9.84 0.75
C LEU A 94 -2.60 10.77 -0.47
N PHE A 95 -1.38 10.98 -0.96
CA PHE A 95 -1.15 11.74 -2.18
C PHE A 95 -1.79 11.07 -3.41
N THR A 96 -1.70 9.74 -3.55
CA THR A 96 -2.36 9.02 -4.65
C THR A 96 -3.88 9.14 -4.57
N ILE A 97 -4.48 9.10 -3.37
CA ILE A 97 -5.91 9.36 -3.16
C ILE A 97 -6.30 10.77 -3.63
N VAL A 98 -5.55 11.78 -3.21
CA VAL A 98 -5.82 13.19 -3.61
C VAL A 98 -5.70 13.37 -5.11
N GLN A 99 -4.69 12.77 -5.74
CA GLN A 99 -4.50 12.87 -7.19
C GLN A 99 -5.55 12.10 -7.97
N PHE A 100 -6.03 10.97 -7.42
CA PHE A 100 -7.16 10.23 -7.98
C PHE A 100 -8.45 11.04 -7.94
N LEU A 101 -8.74 11.72 -6.81
CA LEU A 101 -9.87 12.65 -6.69
C LEU A 101 -9.78 13.81 -7.71
N ARG A 102 -8.57 14.35 -7.90
CA ARG A 102 -8.29 15.39 -8.91
C ARG A 102 -8.30 14.88 -10.35
N SER A 103 -8.58 13.59 -10.57
CA SER A 103 -8.63 12.94 -11.90
C SER A 103 -7.32 13.02 -12.69
N ARG A 104 -6.18 13.19 -12.02
CA ARG A 104 -4.88 13.36 -12.68
C ARG A 104 -4.15 12.04 -12.93
N TRP A 105 -4.56 10.96 -12.28
CA TRP A 105 -3.86 9.68 -12.32
C TRP A 105 -4.61 8.62 -13.12
N GLN A 106 -3.85 7.88 -13.92
CA GLN A 106 -4.31 6.73 -14.68
C GLN A 106 -4.20 5.43 -13.86
N VAL A 107 -4.86 4.37 -14.31
CA VAL A 107 -4.91 3.07 -13.62
C VAL A 107 -3.54 2.47 -13.39
N GLY A 108 -2.60 2.66 -14.33
CA GLY A 108 -1.23 2.16 -14.17
C GLY A 108 -0.47 2.79 -13.00
N ALA A 109 -0.70 4.08 -12.72
CA ALA A 109 -0.03 4.76 -11.61
C ALA A 109 -0.59 4.31 -10.25
N LEU A 110 -1.90 4.03 -10.18
CA LEU A 110 -2.52 3.39 -9.02
C LEU A 110 -1.99 1.98 -8.81
N LEU A 111 -1.91 1.17 -9.87
CA LEU A 111 -1.37 -0.19 -9.80
C LEU A 111 0.05 -0.20 -9.23
N LEU A 112 0.91 0.70 -9.68
CA LEU A 112 2.28 0.80 -9.16
C LEU A 112 2.30 1.14 -7.66
N ALA A 113 1.44 2.06 -7.21
CA ALA A 113 1.35 2.42 -5.80
C ALA A 113 0.88 1.23 -4.93
N PHE A 114 -0.13 0.48 -5.37
CA PHE A 114 -0.59 -0.70 -4.65
C PHE A 114 0.45 -1.82 -4.63
N LEU A 115 1.19 -2.04 -5.73
CA LEU A 115 2.28 -3.02 -5.74
C LEU A 115 3.36 -2.70 -4.70
N VAL A 116 3.73 -1.42 -4.55
CA VAL A 116 4.69 -0.98 -3.53
C VAL A 116 4.15 -1.24 -2.12
N GLU A 117 2.87 -0.92 -1.87
CA GLU A 117 2.20 -1.23 -0.61
C GLU A 117 2.15 -2.74 -0.34
N THR A 118 1.77 -3.56 -1.32
CA THR A 118 1.73 -5.02 -1.19
C THR A 118 3.09 -5.55 -0.79
N VAL A 119 4.17 -5.14 -1.46
CA VAL A 119 5.53 -5.56 -1.13
C VAL A 119 5.89 -5.18 0.30
N TYR A 120 5.61 -3.93 0.71
CA TYR A 120 5.87 -3.49 2.08
C TYR A 120 5.13 -4.36 3.10
N TRP A 121 3.82 -4.56 2.93
CA TRP A 121 3.01 -5.33 3.89
C TRP A 121 3.35 -6.82 3.90
N THR A 122 3.77 -7.39 2.78
CA THR A 122 4.33 -8.76 2.73
C THR A 122 5.62 -8.87 3.55
N VAL A 123 6.53 -7.91 3.41
CA VAL A 123 7.77 -7.88 4.21
C VAL A 123 7.45 -7.70 5.70
N ALA A 124 6.55 -6.77 6.03
CA ALA A 124 6.12 -6.54 7.41
C ALA A 124 5.48 -7.80 8.03
N PHE A 125 4.65 -8.53 7.26
CA PHE A 125 4.07 -9.80 7.68
C PHE A 125 5.13 -10.88 7.92
N ALA A 126 6.09 -11.04 7.00
CA ALA A 126 7.17 -12.01 7.13
C ALA A 126 8.07 -11.73 8.34
N ILE A 127 8.36 -10.46 8.60
CA ILE A 127 9.06 -10.01 9.81
C ILE A 127 8.19 -10.31 11.04
N GLY A 128 6.87 -10.06 10.98
CA GLY A 128 5.93 -10.42 12.02
C GLY A 128 6.02 -11.90 12.43
N LEU A 129 6.09 -12.81 11.46
CA LEU A 129 6.26 -14.25 11.70
C LEU A 129 7.60 -14.58 12.36
N THR A 130 8.68 -13.90 11.95
CA THR A 130 10.04 -14.16 12.44
C THR A 130 10.25 -13.64 13.88
N PHE A 131 9.61 -12.53 14.24
CA PHE A 131 9.74 -11.88 15.55
C PHE A 131 8.52 -12.06 16.45
N HIS A 132 7.58 -12.94 16.07
CA HIS A 132 6.33 -13.22 16.77
C HIS A 132 5.52 -11.94 17.12
N SER A 133 5.54 -10.93 16.24
CA SER A 133 4.78 -9.70 16.42
C SER A 133 3.34 -9.90 15.97
N PHE A 134 2.42 -9.99 16.93
CA PHE A 134 0.99 -10.20 16.67
C PHE A 134 0.41 -9.12 15.75
N THR A 135 0.73 -7.86 15.99
CA THR A 135 0.22 -6.73 15.21
C THR A 135 0.68 -6.78 13.75
N ASN A 136 1.93 -7.17 13.51
CA ASN A 136 2.45 -7.30 12.15
C ASN A 136 1.89 -8.53 11.43
N ILE A 137 1.64 -9.63 12.15
CA ILE A 137 1.02 -10.83 11.58
C ILE A 137 -0.44 -10.56 11.21
N PHE A 138 -1.26 -10.10 12.16
CA PHE A 138 -2.69 -9.90 11.91
C PHE A 138 -2.96 -8.66 11.07
N GLY A 139 -2.44 -7.50 11.48
CA GLY A 139 -2.64 -6.24 10.75
C GLY A 139 -1.98 -6.28 9.38
N GLY A 140 -0.73 -6.72 9.32
CA GLY A 140 0.00 -6.85 8.05
C GLY A 140 -0.59 -7.91 7.13
N GLY A 141 -1.05 -9.05 7.66
CA GLY A 141 -1.70 -10.10 6.86
C GLY A 141 -3.02 -9.63 6.24
N ILE A 142 -3.87 -8.96 7.01
CA ILE A 142 -5.14 -8.39 6.51
C ILE A 142 -4.87 -7.36 5.43
N ILE A 143 -3.98 -6.40 5.68
CA ILE A 143 -3.67 -5.33 4.73
C ILE A 143 -3.03 -5.89 3.45
N MET A 144 -2.09 -6.82 3.59
CA MET A 144 -1.48 -7.53 2.46
C MET A 144 -2.54 -8.21 1.58
N GLY A 145 -3.49 -8.93 2.18
CA GLY A 145 -4.58 -9.57 1.44
C GLY A 145 -5.44 -8.56 0.67
N PHE A 146 -5.74 -7.41 1.30
CA PHE A 146 -6.47 -6.32 0.65
C PHE A 146 -5.70 -5.72 -0.54
N CYS A 147 -4.40 -5.47 -0.39
CA CYS A 147 -3.58 -4.92 -1.46
C CYS A 147 -3.43 -5.92 -2.62
N ALA A 148 -3.17 -7.19 -2.33
CA ALA A 148 -3.05 -8.24 -3.35
C ALA A 148 -4.33 -8.42 -4.18
N PHE A 149 -5.51 -8.40 -3.53
CA PHE A 149 -6.79 -8.44 -4.24
C PHE A 149 -6.94 -7.25 -5.22
N TRP A 150 -6.48 -6.07 -4.82
CA TRP A 150 -6.55 -4.88 -5.68
C TRP A 150 -5.51 -4.82 -6.77
N ASP A 151 -4.31 -5.32 -6.53
CA ASP A 151 -3.31 -5.47 -7.57
C ASP A 151 -3.89 -6.31 -8.72
N ILE A 152 -4.55 -7.42 -8.41
CA ILE A 152 -5.22 -8.25 -9.41
C ILE A 152 -6.31 -7.46 -10.15
N TYR A 153 -7.17 -6.74 -9.43
CA TYR A 153 -8.24 -5.96 -10.05
C TYR A 153 -7.71 -4.82 -10.94
N LEU A 154 -6.74 -4.04 -10.45
CA LEU A 154 -6.13 -2.93 -11.20
C LEU A 154 -5.35 -3.44 -12.40
N LEU A 155 -4.68 -4.59 -12.26
CA LEU A 155 -4.03 -5.26 -13.37
C LEU A 155 -5.06 -5.60 -14.44
N VAL A 156 -6.15 -6.31 -14.10
CA VAL A 156 -7.22 -6.64 -15.06
C VAL A 156 -7.77 -5.37 -15.75
N MET A 157 -8.01 -4.30 -14.99
CA MET A 157 -8.47 -3.02 -15.53
C MET A 157 -7.45 -2.36 -16.47
N TYR A 158 -6.17 -2.37 -16.09
CA TYR A 158 -5.07 -1.84 -16.89
C TYR A 158 -4.94 -2.57 -18.24
N TRP A 159 -5.01 -3.91 -18.22
CA TRP A 159 -4.95 -4.72 -19.43
C TRP A 159 -6.16 -4.48 -20.35
N ARG A 160 -7.37 -4.33 -19.78
CA ARG A 160 -8.57 -3.97 -20.55
C ARG A 160 -8.42 -2.60 -21.22
N GLN A 161 -7.85 -1.62 -20.52
CA GLN A 161 -7.61 -0.29 -21.08
C GLN A 161 -6.57 -0.32 -22.21
N LYS A 162 -5.48 -1.06 -22.02
CA LYS A 162 -4.45 -1.22 -23.06
C LYS A 162 -5.03 -1.88 -24.31
N LYS A 163 -5.92 -2.87 -24.15
CA LYS A 163 -6.60 -3.54 -25.27
C LYS A 163 -7.57 -2.61 -26.01
N SER A 164 -8.34 -1.79 -25.29
CA SER A 164 -9.25 -0.81 -25.91
C SER A 164 -8.51 0.34 -26.60
N ALA A 165 -7.38 0.79 -26.07
CA ALA A 165 -6.53 1.80 -26.71
C ALA A 165 -5.90 1.29 -28.01
N GLY A 166 -5.54 -0.01 -28.07
CA GLY A 166 -5.06 -0.66 -29.31
C GLY A 166 -6.14 -0.93 -30.36
N HIS A 167 -7.40 -0.57 -30.13
CA HIS A 167 -8.51 -0.64 -31.10
C HIS A 167 -9.01 0.74 -31.53
N GLN A 168 -8.34 1.83 -31.12
CA GLN A 168 -8.50 3.10 -31.80
C GLN A 168 -7.72 3.01 -33.12
N VAL A 169 -8.43 2.55 -34.14
CA VAL A 169 -8.06 2.71 -35.55
C VAL A 169 -7.68 4.17 -35.75
N ASP A 170 -6.46 4.36 -36.24
CA ASP A 170 -5.85 5.63 -36.53
C ASP A 170 -6.65 6.28 -37.68
N PRO A 171 -7.47 7.32 -37.45
CA PRO A 171 -8.29 7.92 -38.50
C PRO A 171 -7.44 8.61 -39.59
N GLU A 172 -6.12 8.77 -39.36
CA GLU A 172 -5.18 9.20 -40.39
C GLU A 172 -4.76 8.06 -41.34
N LYS A 173 -4.68 6.81 -40.87
CA LYS A 173 -4.37 5.67 -41.76
C LYS A 173 -5.54 5.37 -42.69
N ASP A 174 -6.77 5.37 -42.18
CA ASP A 174 -7.96 5.13 -43.02
C ASP A 174 -8.14 6.25 -44.07
N LYS A 175 -7.77 7.50 -43.75
CA LYS A 175 -7.81 8.59 -44.73
C LYS A 175 -6.69 8.52 -45.76
N GLN A 176 -5.48 8.13 -45.37
CA GLN A 176 -4.39 7.93 -46.32
C GLN A 176 -4.63 6.73 -47.25
N GLU A 177 -5.22 5.66 -46.72
CA GLU A 177 -5.57 4.48 -47.52
C GLU A 177 -6.71 4.80 -48.49
N GLN A 178 -7.74 5.56 -48.08
CA GLN A 178 -8.79 6.05 -48.98
C GLN A 178 -8.30 7.04 -50.05
N LEU A 179 -7.35 7.92 -49.71
CA LEU A 179 -6.74 8.84 -50.69
C LEU A 179 -5.86 8.11 -51.70
N SER A 180 -5.14 7.05 -51.29
CA SER A 180 -4.30 6.25 -52.19
C SER A 180 -5.10 5.42 -53.20
N VAL A 181 -6.32 4.99 -52.83
CA VAL A 181 -7.22 4.26 -53.74
C VAL A 181 -7.88 5.22 -54.74
N ALA A 182 -8.23 6.44 -54.31
CA ALA A 182 -8.83 7.46 -55.19
C ALA A 182 -7.86 8.06 -56.21
N GLU A 183 -6.54 8.02 -55.97
CA GLU A 183 -5.52 8.42 -56.94
C GLU A 183 -5.13 7.30 -57.93
N SER A 184 -5.70 6.10 -57.77
CA SER A 184 -5.39 4.92 -58.60
C SER A 184 -6.49 4.52 -59.60
N GLU A 185 -7.60 5.27 -59.66
CA GLU A 185 -8.65 5.19 -60.69
C GLU A 185 -8.55 6.35 -61.69
#